data_AF-A0A949NGZ0-F1
#
_entry.id   AF-A0A949NGZ0-F1
#
_cell.length_a   1.000
_cell.length_b   1.000
_cell.length_c   1.000
_cell.angle_alpha   90.00
_cell.angle_beta   90.00
_cell.angle_gamma   90.00
#
_symmetry.space_group_name_H-M   'P 1'
#
loop_
_entity.id
_entity.type
_entity.pdbx_description
1 polymer ?
#
loop_
_entity_poly.entity_id
_entity_poly.type
_entity_poly.pdbx_seq_one_letter_code
_entity_poly.pdbx_strand_id
1 'polypeptide(L)'
;MSTRAFNHYVEMYYKEHSDLPDNIDALKNIYATPESTARLYINILSRSPYNIELIRHPLEANARSKQHSHDYFELMYVSKGSCTQKIGNVQANLKAGDFCLLNPYVTHVIDIDSPETFLFNIVIKPSIFRASFLCMLTGNDLISNFFVSSLFTESQQKSFLMFSSGENVTAVSLIETLILELLDKKMGYPKATENYLALFFLELARSQQNRLDQENFNIMGNNQLSDILAYISQHKQDVSLSSVAEHFHYHPKYLSSLIKKYTNKSFSEILQESRLQETCDYLKNTTCTIDEIAQLTGYYDRSYFNRMFKKNFGLTPGEYRKQFSK
;
A
#
# COMPACT_ATOMS: atom_id res chain seq x y z
N MET A 1 -6.49 26.13 -6.64
CA MET A 1 -7.46 26.77 -5.73
C MET A 1 -6.87 26.77 -4.34
N SER A 2 -7.12 27.76 -3.47
CA SER A 2 -6.64 27.67 -2.08
C SER A 2 -7.59 26.80 -1.25
N THR A 3 -7.07 26.11 -0.23
CA THR A 3 -7.91 25.30 0.70
C THR A 3 -9.01 26.14 1.35
N ARG A 4 -8.78 27.44 1.55
CA ARG A 4 -9.82 28.36 2.04
C ARG A 4 -10.99 28.50 1.05
N ALA A 5 -10.68 28.67 -0.24
CA ALA A 5 -11.71 28.74 -1.27
C ALA A 5 -12.44 27.39 -1.42
N PHE A 6 -11.70 26.28 -1.29
CA PHE A 6 -12.27 24.93 -1.27
C PHE A 6 -13.27 24.73 -0.13
N ASN A 7 -12.86 25.04 1.11
CA ASN A 7 -13.74 24.92 2.26
C ASN A 7 -15.00 25.79 2.11
N HIS A 8 -14.86 27.02 1.58
CA HIS A 8 -16.01 27.88 1.33
C HIS A 8 -16.98 27.29 0.28
N TYR A 9 -16.45 26.76 -0.83
CA TYR A 9 -17.26 26.12 -1.86
C TYR A 9 -18.03 24.92 -1.31
N VAL A 10 -17.35 24.03 -0.58
CA VAL A 10 -17.95 22.85 0.05
C VAL A 10 -19.05 23.28 1.03
N GLU A 11 -18.78 24.26 1.88
CA GLU A 11 -19.78 24.80 2.82
C GLU A 11 -21.05 25.25 2.09
N MET A 12 -20.90 25.99 0.98
CA MET A 12 -22.03 26.42 0.16
C MET A 12 -22.74 25.25 -0.52
N TYR A 13 -22.00 24.31 -1.12
CA TYR A 13 -22.56 23.15 -1.80
C TYR A 13 -23.49 22.36 -0.87
N TYR A 14 -23.02 22.01 0.33
CA TYR A 14 -23.84 21.27 1.30
C TYR A 14 -24.94 22.12 1.92
N LYS A 15 -24.81 23.46 1.94
CA LYS A 15 -25.93 24.31 2.37
C LYS A 15 -27.06 24.33 1.33
N GLU A 16 -26.71 24.38 0.05
CA GLU A 16 -27.67 24.43 -1.07
C GLU A 16 -28.31 23.07 -1.37
N HIS A 17 -27.64 21.97 -1.03
CA HIS A 17 -28.09 20.61 -1.30
C HIS A 17 -28.49 19.86 -0.02
N SER A 18 -29.12 20.54 0.95
CA SER A 18 -29.56 20.02 2.26
C SER A 18 -30.33 18.69 2.19
N ASP A 19 -30.98 18.44 1.05
CA ASP A 19 -31.90 17.33 0.82
C ASP A 19 -31.22 16.10 0.21
N LEU A 20 -29.93 16.19 -0.15
CA LEU A 20 -29.19 15.03 -0.66
C LEU A 20 -29.06 13.95 0.42
N PRO A 21 -29.13 12.66 0.07
CA PRO A 21 -28.92 11.56 1.01
C PRO A 21 -27.57 11.60 1.74
N ASP A 22 -26.58 12.25 1.13
CA ASP A 22 -25.22 12.43 1.67
C ASP A 22 -25.09 13.72 2.51
N ASN A 23 -26.21 14.41 2.76
CA ASN A 23 -26.28 15.65 3.53
C ASN A 23 -26.85 15.43 4.93
N ILE A 24 -26.18 16.05 5.91
CA ILE A 24 -26.41 15.89 7.35
C ILE A 24 -27.84 16.23 7.78
N ASP A 25 -28.49 17.23 7.18
CA ASP A 25 -29.86 17.60 7.60
C ASP A 25 -30.93 16.61 7.11
N ALA A 26 -30.74 15.97 5.96
CA ALA A 26 -31.54 14.81 5.54
C ALA A 26 -31.25 13.56 6.39
N LEU A 27 -30.03 13.44 6.94
CA LEU A 27 -29.59 12.31 7.75
C LEU A 27 -30.07 12.39 9.23
N LYS A 28 -30.23 13.59 9.78
CA LYS A 28 -30.63 13.83 11.19
C LYS A 28 -31.99 13.25 11.58
N ASN A 29 -32.98 13.31 10.69
CA ASN A 29 -34.35 12.86 10.98
C ASN A 29 -34.62 11.38 10.66
N ILE A 30 -33.70 10.72 9.94
CA ILE A 30 -33.88 9.32 9.50
C ILE A 30 -32.96 8.36 10.29
N TYR A 31 -31.85 8.85 10.86
CA TYR A 31 -30.77 7.96 11.32
C TYR A 31 -30.23 8.31 12.72
N ALA A 32 -31.10 8.20 13.72
CA ALA A 32 -30.77 8.41 15.14
C ALA A 32 -29.85 7.33 15.76
N THR A 33 -29.39 6.34 14.98
CA THR A 33 -28.55 5.23 15.50
C THR A 33 -27.40 4.89 14.56
N PRO A 34 -26.20 4.55 15.08
CA PRO A 34 -25.06 4.25 14.22
C PRO A 34 -25.18 2.98 13.36
N GLU A 35 -26.11 2.04 13.65
CA GLU A 35 -26.39 0.91 12.73
C GLU A 35 -27.02 1.39 11.41
N SER A 36 -27.82 2.44 11.47
CA SER A 36 -28.56 2.94 10.31
C SER A 36 -27.67 3.72 9.35
N THR A 37 -26.64 4.40 9.86
CA THR A 37 -25.62 5.09 9.05
C THR A 37 -24.78 4.07 8.27
N ALA A 38 -24.25 3.03 8.92
CA ALA A 38 -23.42 2.00 8.26
C ALA A 38 -24.18 1.28 7.12
N ARG A 39 -25.48 1.03 7.30
CA ARG A 39 -26.35 0.46 6.24
C ARG A 39 -26.54 1.42 5.07
N LEU A 40 -26.57 2.73 5.30
CA LEU A 40 -26.66 3.72 4.24
C LEU A 40 -25.38 3.79 3.40
N TYR A 41 -24.20 3.80 4.04
CA TYR A 41 -22.91 3.70 3.37
C TYR A 41 -22.86 2.48 2.43
N ILE A 42 -23.22 1.30 2.95
CA ILE A 42 -23.28 0.05 2.16
C ILE A 42 -24.30 0.17 1.02
N ASN A 43 -25.45 0.81 1.23
CA ASN A 43 -26.47 0.99 0.18
C ASN A 43 -26.05 1.98 -0.92
N ILE A 44 -25.41 3.10 -0.57
CA ILE A 44 -24.86 4.06 -1.53
C ILE A 44 -23.82 3.37 -2.41
N LEU A 45 -22.90 2.63 -1.78
CA LEU A 45 -21.77 2.01 -2.46
C LEU A 45 -22.16 0.80 -3.30
N SER A 46 -23.10 -0.03 -2.83
CA SER A 46 -23.63 -1.18 -3.58
C SER A 46 -24.47 -0.79 -4.79
N ARG A 47 -25.09 0.40 -4.78
CA ARG A 47 -25.90 0.91 -5.89
C ARG A 47 -25.12 1.79 -6.85
N SER A 48 -23.98 2.35 -6.43
CA SER A 48 -23.16 3.17 -7.30
C SER A 48 -22.55 2.33 -8.44
N PRO A 49 -22.71 2.73 -9.71
CA PRO A 49 -22.01 2.10 -10.83
C PRO A 49 -20.53 2.54 -10.93
N TYR A 50 -20.08 3.47 -10.08
CA TYR A 50 -18.75 4.08 -10.16
C TYR A 50 -17.77 3.44 -9.16
N ASN A 51 -16.49 3.59 -9.46
CA ASN A 51 -15.38 3.04 -8.67
C ASN A 51 -14.96 3.95 -7.50
N ILE A 52 -15.24 5.25 -7.60
CA ILE A 52 -14.87 6.26 -6.61
C ILE A 52 -16.14 6.97 -6.18
N GLU A 53 -16.37 7.05 -4.87
CA GLU A 53 -17.50 7.78 -4.29
C GLU A 53 -17.00 8.69 -3.17
N LEU A 54 -17.67 9.83 -3.00
CA LEU A 54 -17.39 10.77 -1.93
C LEU A 54 -18.43 10.63 -0.84
N ILE A 55 -17.99 10.51 0.40
CA ILE A 55 -18.90 10.56 1.53
C ILE A 55 -18.35 11.53 2.56
N ARG A 56 -19.18 12.48 2.97
CA ARG A 56 -18.85 13.39 4.05
C ARG A 56 -19.24 12.73 5.36
N HIS A 57 -18.32 12.69 6.32
CA HIS A 57 -18.66 12.14 7.64
C HIS A 57 -19.72 13.04 8.32
N PRO A 58 -20.79 12.48 8.90
CA PRO A 58 -21.82 13.27 9.57
C PRO A 58 -21.24 14.07 10.73
N LEU A 59 -21.56 15.36 10.77
CA LEU A 59 -21.10 16.32 11.78
C LEU A 59 -22.01 16.26 13.01
N GLU A 60 -21.57 15.54 14.04
CA GLU A 60 -21.94 15.90 15.40
C GLU A 60 -20.66 16.07 16.22
N ALA A 61 -20.61 17.09 17.07
CA ALA A 61 -19.48 17.30 17.99
C ALA A 61 -19.37 16.08 18.92
N ASN A 62 -18.16 15.52 19.10
CA ASN A 62 -17.97 14.27 19.83
C ASN A 62 -18.71 13.07 19.23
N ALA A 63 -19.05 13.13 17.93
CA ALA A 63 -19.55 11.98 17.20
C ALA A 63 -18.44 10.94 17.10
N ARG A 64 -18.63 9.84 17.83
CA ARG A 64 -17.81 8.65 17.69
C ARG A 64 -18.53 7.66 16.79
N SER A 65 -17.89 7.27 15.69
CA SER A 65 -18.44 6.21 14.85
C SER A 65 -18.46 4.88 15.61
N LYS A 66 -19.40 3.98 15.26
CA LYS A 66 -19.31 2.60 15.74
C LYS A 66 -18.08 1.93 15.13
N GLN A 67 -17.51 0.99 15.87
CA GLN A 67 -16.47 0.13 15.34
C GLN A 67 -17.00 -0.65 14.13
N HIS A 68 -16.34 -0.51 12.99
CA HIS A 68 -16.79 -1.11 11.75
C HIS A 68 -15.60 -1.42 10.83
N SER A 69 -15.90 -2.16 9.76
CA SER A 69 -15.00 -2.49 8.67
C SER A 69 -15.80 -2.57 7.38
N HIS A 70 -15.14 -2.45 6.24
CA HIS A 70 -15.77 -2.44 4.92
C HIS A 70 -14.88 -3.14 3.89
N ASP A 71 -15.39 -3.48 2.71
CA ASP A 71 -14.68 -4.26 1.68
C ASP A 71 -14.01 -3.40 0.60
N TYR A 72 -13.80 -2.10 0.88
CA TYR A 72 -13.23 -1.13 -0.03
C TYR A 72 -12.04 -0.38 0.61
N PHE A 73 -11.26 0.32 -0.20
CA PHE A 73 -10.27 1.25 0.33
C PHE A 73 -10.96 2.55 0.74
N GLU A 74 -10.52 3.13 1.84
CA GLU A 74 -11.03 4.41 2.32
C GLU A 74 -9.89 5.40 2.46
N LEU A 75 -9.98 6.51 1.73
CA LEU A 75 -9.06 7.63 1.82
C LEU A 75 -9.75 8.79 2.54
N MET A 76 -9.34 9.01 3.78
CA MET A 76 -9.76 10.12 4.62
C MET A 76 -8.92 11.36 4.34
N TYR A 77 -9.57 12.52 4.24
CA TYR A 77 -8.94 13.84 4.16
C TYR A 77 -9.60 14.81 5.14
N VAL A 78 -8.80 15.42 6.03
CA VAL A 78 -9.25 16.49 6.91
C VAL A 78 -8.94 17.83 6.25
N SER A 79 -9.94 18.58 5.80
CA SER A 79 -9.73 19.90 5.19
C SER A 79 -9.81 21.07 6.20
N LYS A 80 -10.44 20.83 7.34
CA LYS A 80 -10.58 21.76 8.47
C LYS A 80 -10.75 20.97 9.78
N GLY A 81 -10.20 21.47 10.88
CA GLY A 81 -10.33 20.83 12.20
C GLY A 81 -9.39 19.63 12.38
N SER A 82 -9.82 18.68 13.20
CA SER A 82 -9.05 17.48 13.55
C SER A 82 -9.96 16.32 13.94
N CYS A 83 -9.45 15.11 13.79
CA CYS A 83 -10.11 13.90 14.24
C CYS A 83 -9.11 12.86 14.72
N THR A 84 -9.59 11.92 15.52
CA THR A 84 -8.83 10.79 15.99
C THR A 84 -9.35 9.51 15.35
N GLN A 85 -8.46 8.70 14.78
CA GLN A 85 -8.79 7.40 14.23
C GLN A 85 -8.15 6.29 15.08
N LYS A 86 -8.96 5.34 15.53
CA LYS A 86 -8.52 4.14 16.26
C LYS A 86 -8.60 2.94 15.34
N ILE A 87 -7.46 2.33 15.05
CA ILE A 87 -7.30 1.22 14.11
C ILE A 87 -6.69 0.05 14.88
N GLY A 88 -7.53 -0.90 15.30
CA GLY A 88 -7.13 -1.92 16.26
C GLY A 88 -6.61 -1.29 17.57
N ASN A 89 -5.32 -1.48 17.87
CA ASN A 89 -4.67 -0.94 19.08
C ASN A 89 -3.91 0.36 18.82
N VAL A 90 -3.85 0.81 17.57
CA VAL A 90 -3.15 2.04 17.19
C VAL A 90 -4.14 3.19 17.15
N GLN A 91 -3.71 4.35 17.64
CA GLN A 91 -4.45 5.59 17.54
C GLN A 91 -3.65 6.59 16.70
N ALA A 92 -4.30 7.15 15.68
CA ALA A 92 -3.76 8.14 14.77
C ALA A 92 -4.56 9.43 14.91
N ASN A 93 -3.88 10.56 15.09
CA ASN A 93 -4.52 11.87 15.18
C ASN A 93 -4.29 12.61 13.87
N LEU A 94 -5.36 13.04 13.21
CA LEU A 94 -5.34 13.78 11.96
C LEU A 94 -5.74 15.23 12.20
N LYS A 95 -5.06 16.15 11.53
CA LYS A 95 -5.41 17.58 11.49
C LYS A 95 -5.61 18.04 10.05
N ALA A 96 -6.09 19.27 9.88
CA ALA A 96 -6.25 19.90 8.58
C ALA A 96 -4.99 19.73 7.69
N GLY A 97 -5.20 19.21 6.48
CA GLY A 97 -4.14 18.88 5.53
C GLY A 97 -3.67 17.43 5.57
N ASP A 98 -4.09 16.62 6.55
CA ASP A 98 -3.66 15.23 6.69
C ASP A 98 -4.57 14.24 5.95
N PHE A 99 -3.95 13.12 5.56
CA PHE A 99 -4.62 11.98 4.93
C PHE A 99 -4.46 10.70 5.75
N CYS A 100 -5.50 9.86 5.77
CA CYS A 100 -5.36 8.46 6.17
C CYS A 100 -5.95 7.54 5.09
N LEU A 101 -5.16 6.57 4.63
CA LEU A 101 -5.60 5.54 3.70
C LEU A 101 -5.74 4.22 4.44
N LEU A 102 -6.91 3.61 4.35
CA LEU A 102 -7.26 2.33 4.98
C LEU A 102 -7.45 1.24 3.93
N ASN A 103 -7.00 0.04 4.27
CA ASN A 103 -7.30 -1.16 3.51
C ASN A 103 -8.75 -1.65 3.76
N PRO A 104 -9.31 -2.42 2.81
CA PRO A 104 -10.44 -3.28 3.06
C PRO A 104 -10.25 -4.13 4.32
N TYR A 105 -11.35 -4.37 5.02
CA TYR A 105 -11.55 -5.19 6.21
C TYR A 105 -10.82 -4.71 7.46
N VAL A 106 -10.14 -3.57 7.40
CA VAL A 106 -9.54 -2.94 8.58
C VAL A 106 -10.64 -2.42 9.49
N THR A 107 -10.69 -2.99 10.70
CA THR A 107 -11.59 -2.52 11.74
C THR A 107 -11.11 -1.22 12.36
N HIS A 108 -11.94 -0.18 12.32
CA HIS A 108 -11.58 1.13 12.83
C HIS A 108 -12.76 1.90 13.44
N VAL A 109 -12.43 2.99 14.14
CA VAL A 109 -13.34 3.94 14.78
C VAL A 109 -12.81 5.34 14.51
N ILE A 110 -13.71 6.29 14.24
CA ILE A 110 -13.41 7.70 14.04
C ILE A 110 -14.06 8.49 15.17
N ASP A 111 -13.32 9.43 15.74
CA ASP A 111 -13.74 10.33 16.79
C ASP A 111 -13.51 11.76 16.32
N ILE A 112 -14.57 12.56 16.21
CA ILE A 112 -14.50 13.93 15.70
C ILE A 112 -14.40 14.90 16.88
N ASP A 113 -13.30 15.65 16.92
CA ASP A 113 -12.97 16.54 18.05
C ASP A 113 -13.89 17.76 18.11
N SER A 114 -14.42 18.22 16.96
CA SER A 114 -15.19 19.46 16.84
C SER A 114 -16.24 19.40 15.72
N PRO A 115 -17.44 20.01 15.89
CA PRO A 115 -18.45 20.08 14.85
C PRO A 115 -18.02 20.94 13.65
N GLU A 116 -16.93 21.71 13.79
CA GLU A 116 -16.34 22.48 12.69
C GLU A 116 -15.32 21.68 11.86
N THR A 117 -15.15 20.39 12.16
CA THR A 117 -14.22 19.52 11.44
C THR A 117 -14.79 19.11 10.09
N PHE A 118 -14.04 19.31 9.01
CA PHE A 118 -14.42 18.84 7.69
C PHE A 118 -13.59 17.62 7.33
N LEU A 119 -14.21 16.46 7.44
CA LEU A 119 -13.64 15.16 7.11
C LEU A 119 -14.37 14.57 5.89
N PHE A 120 -13.61 14.25 4.86
CA PHE A 120 -14.08 13.58 3.66
C PHE A 120 -13.54 12.16 3.62
N ASN A 121 -14.43 11.21 3.35
CA ASN A 121 -14.12 9.81 3.11
C ASN A 121 -14.31 9.53 1.63
N ILE A 122 -13.21 9.35 0.92
CA ILE A 122 -13.23 8.94 -0.48
C ILE A 122 -13.16 7.42 -0.51
N VAL A 123 -14.24 6.81 -0.97
CA VAL A 123 -14.37 5.36 -1.10
C VAL A 123 -13.85 4.93 -2.45
N ILE A 124 -12.96 3.93 -2.46
CA ILE A 124 -12.29 3.44 -3.65
C ILE A 124 -12.51 1.93 -3.75
N LYS A 125 -13.31 1.50 -4.73
CA LYS A 125 -13.60 0.08 -4.95
C LYS A 125 -12.36 -0.66 -5.47
N PRO A 126 -12.09 -1.90 -5.02
CA PRO A 126 -10.95 -2.69 -5.50
C PRO A 126 -10.89 -2.85 -7.03
N SER A 127 -12.04 -2.78 -7.72
CA SER A 127 -12.15 -2.86 -9.18
C SER A 127 -11.39 -1.80 -9.96
N ILE A 128 -11.05 -0.65 -9.34
CA ILE A 128 -10.22 0.38 -9.98
C ILE A 128 -8.76 -0.07 -10.14
N PHE A 129 -8.27 -0.92 -9.23
CA PHE A 129 -6.87 -1.36 -9.17
C PHE A 129 -6.59 -2.52 -10.14
N ARG A 130 -7.12 -2.42 -11.37
CA ARG A 130 -6.75 -3.31 -12.49
C ARG A 130 -5.33 -2.98 -12.99
N ALA A 131 -4.84 -3.82 -13.91
CA ALA A 131 -3.45 -3.80 -14.38
C ALA A 131 -2.90 -2.41 -14.78
N SER A 132 -3.73 -1.51 -15.36
CA SER A 132 -3.30 -0.16 -15.74
C SER A 132 -2.97 0.75 -14.54
N PHE A 133 -3.73 0.64 -13.45
CA PHE A 133 -3.49 1.42 -12.24
C PHE A 133 -2.29 0.87 -11.46
N LEU A 134 -2.20 -0.46 -11.36
CA LEU A 134 -1.03 -1.13 -10.78
C LEU A 134 0.26 -0.87 -11.57
N CYS A 135 0.18 -0.72 -12.90
CA CYS A 135 1.33 -0.34 -13.73
C CYS A 135 1.88 1.06 -13.38
N MET A 136 1.01 1.99 -12.98
CA MET A 136 1.42 3.33 -12.51
C MET A 136 2.07 3.27 -11.12
N LEU A 137 1.60 2.35 -10.28
CA LEU A 137 2.15 2.01 -8.96
C LEU A 137 3.27 0.95 -9.06
N THR A 138 4.08 0.97 -10.11
CA THR A 138 5.17 -0.02 -10.20
C THR A 138 6.39 0.38 -9.38
N GLY A 139 6.44 1.56 -8.73
CA GLY A 139 7.60 2.03 -7.95
C GLY A 139 7.83 1.21 -6.66
N ASN A 140 9.04 1.26 -6.05
CA ASN A 140 9.29 0.65 -4.70
C ASN A 140 8.73 1.50 -3.57
N ASP A 141 7.76 2.32 -3.89
CA ASP A 141 7.27 3.27 -2.93
C ASP A 141 6.24 2.58 -2.02
N LEU A 142 6.11 3.16 -0.84
CA LEU A 142 5.20 2.70 0.20
C LEU A 142 3.74 2.64 -0.28
N ILE A 143 3.32 3.50 -1.22
CA ILE A 143 1.96 3.50 -1.76
C ILE A 143 1.73 2.23 -2.59
N SER A 144 2.68 1.93 -3.48
CA SER A 144 2.64 0.74 -4.33
C SER A 144 2.59 -0.55 -3.51
N ASN A 145 3.44 -0.68 -2.48
CA ASN A 145 3.46 -1.86 -1.60
C ASN A 145 2.17 -2.00 -0.77
N PHE A 146 1.60 -0.88 -0.33
CA PHE A 146 0.35 -0.88 0.42
C PHE A 146 -0.81 -1.44 -0.39
N PHE A 147 -1.00 -0.99 -1.64
CA PHE A 147 -2.07 -1.51 -2.48
C PHE A 147 -1.88 -2.97 -2.85
N VAL A 148 -0.65 -3.39 -3.15
CA VAL A 148 -0.38 -4.77 -3.56
C VAL A 148 -0.58 -5.73 -2.39
N SER A 149 -0.06 -5.40 -1.20
CA SER A 149 -0.31 -6.21 0.00
C SER A 149 -1.79 -6.29 0.36
N SER A 150 -2.56 -5.24 0.07
CA SER A 150 -4.00 -5.28 0.32
C SER A 150 -4.81 -6.07 -0.70
N LEU A 151 -4.42 -6.04 -1.98
CA LEU A 151 -5.23 -6.60 -3.08
C LEU A 151 -4.92 -8.07 -3.34
N PHE A 152 -3.72 -8.53 -2.99
CA PHE A 152 -3.23 -9.85 -3.39
C PHE A 152 -2.86 -10.76 -2.22
N THR A 153 -2.77 -10.24 -0.99
CA THR A 153 -2.40 -11.02 0.20
C THR A 153 -3.63 -11.43 1.00
N GLU A 154 -3.77 -12.72 1.36
CA GLU A 154 -4.87 -13.24 2.20
C GLU A 154 -4.76 -12.86 3.69
N SER A 155 -3.67 -12.18 4.08
CA SER A 155 -3.46 -11.82 5.48
C SER A 155 -4.41 -10.70 5.93
N GLN A 156 -5.14 -10.93 7.02
CA GLN A 156 -5.98 -9.93 7.71
C GLN A 156 -5.15 -8.85 8.45
N GLN A 157 -3.94 -8.53 7.97
CA GLN A 157 -3.06 -7.61 8.67
C GLN A 157 -3.59 -6.18 8.52
N LYS A 158 -3.79 -5.53 9.68
CA LYS A 158 -4.34 -4.18 9.81
C LYS A 158 -3.32 -3.16 9.30
N SER A 159 -3.42 -2.82 8.02
CA SER A 159 -2.53 -1.84 7.40
C SER A 159 -3.29 -0.56 7.10
N PHE A 160 -2.73 0.56 7.54
CA PHE A 160 -3.16 1.90 7.16
C PHE A 160 -1.92 2.73 6.84
N LEU A 161 -2.08 3.75 6.01
CA LEU A 161 -1.05 4.76 5.78
C LEU A 161 -1.55 6.11 6.25
N MET A 162 -0.68 6.85 6.92
CA MET A 162 -0.95 8.22 7.34
C MET A 162 0.04 9.15 6.67
N PHE A 163 -0.47 10.27 6.15
CA PHE A 163 0.34 11.30 5.54
C PHE A 163 0.03 12.62 6.22
N SER A 164 1.02 13.15 6.92
CA SER A 164 0.96 14.53 7.40
C SER A 164 1.48 15.44 6.28
N SER A 165 0.55 15.99 5.50
CA SER A 165 0.86 16.76 4.28
C SER A 165 0.66 18.26 4.44
N GLY A 166 0.89 18.80 5.63
CA GLY A 166 1.00 20.25 5.83
C GLY A 166 2.03 20.93 4.90
N GLU A 167 2.94 20.17 4.29
CA GLU A 167 3.97 20.65 3.36
C GLU A 167 3.76 20.19 1.90
N ASN A 168 2.93 19.16 1.63
CA ASN A 168 2.69 18.68 0.26
C ASN A 168 1.46 19.37 -0.35
N VAL A 169 1.66 20.62 -0.74
CA VAL A 169 0.63 21.47 -1.36
C VAL A 169 0.05 20.85 -2.63
N THR A 170 0.85 20.09 -3.38
CA THR A 170 0.40 19.42 -4.61
C THR A 170 -0.60 18.31 -4.31
N ALA A 171 -0.32 17.44 -3.33
CA ALA A 171 -1.23 16.38 -2.92
C ALA A 171 -2.57 16.95 -2.40
N VAL A 172 -2.51 18.01 -1.60
CA VAL A 172 -3.71 18.74 -1.14
C VAL A 172 -4.48 19.36 -2.32
N SER A 173 -3.80 19.95 -3.30
CA SER A 173 -4.52 20.49 -4.47
C SER A 173 -5.18 19.39 -5.31
N LEU A 174 -4.53 18.23 -5.44
CA LEU A 174 -5.06 17.10 -6.22
C LEU A 174 -6.30 16.50 -5.57
N ILE A 175 -6.27 16.29 -4.25
CA ILE A 175 -7.41 15.72 -3.52
C ILE A 175 -8.61 16.68 -3.48
N GLU A 176 -8.37 17.98 -3.29
CA GLU A 176 -9.43 18.99 -3.29
C GLU A 176 -10.06 19.08 -4.67
N THR A 177 -9.25 19.01 -5.74
CA THR A 177 -9.77 18.99 -7.12
C THR A 177 -10.60 17.73 -7.38
N LEU A 178 -10.15 16.55 -6.91
CA LEU A 178 -10.90 15.31 -7.00
C LEU A 178 -12.25 15.41 -6.29
N ILE A 179 -12.28 16.00 -5.08
CA ILE A 179 -13.51 16.19 -4.30
C ILE A 179 -14.48 17.11 -5.05
N LEU A 180 -14.00 18.24 -5.58
CA LEU A 180 -14.83 19.13 -6.39
C LEU A 180 -15.41 18.42 -7.63
N GLU A 181 -14.62 17.57 -8.28
CA GLU A 181 -15.08 16.78 -9.44
C GLU A 181 -16.18 15.78 -9.05
N LEU A 182 -16.09 15.16 -7.86
CA LEU A 182 -17.13 14.27 -7.30
C LEU A 182 -18.39 15.00 -6.85
N LEU A 183 -18.28 16.27 -6.45
CA LEU A 183 -19.42 17.11 -6.07
C LEU A 183 -20.15 17.66 -7.31
N ASP A 184 -19.41 18.18 -8.28
CA ASP A 184 -19.95 18.83 -9.48
C ASP A 184 -20.49 17.83 -10.51
N LYS A 185 -19.92 16.62 -10.54
CA LYS A 185 -20.28 15.53 -11.47
C LYS A 185 -20.38 15.97 -12.94
N LYS A 186 -19.38 16.73 -13.39
CA LYS A 186 -19.27 17.22 -14.78
C LYS A 186 -19.24 16.07 -15.78
N MET A 187 -19.48 16.38 -17.06
CA MET A 187 -19.35 15.38 -18.13
C MET A 187 -17.96 14.72 -18.09
N GLY A 188 -17.91 13.41 -17.91
CA GLY A 188 -16.65 12.64 -17.83
C GLY A 188 -16.03 12.54 -16.43
N TYR A 189 -16.69 13.04 -15.36
CA TYR A 189 -16.18 13.00 -13.99
C TYR A 189 -15.70 11.63 -13.50
N PRO A 190 -16.31 10.47 -13.88
CA PRO A 190 -15.83 9.19 -13.37
C PRO A 190 -14.41 8.90 -13.85
N LYS A 191 -14.06 9.28 -15.08
CA LYS A 191 -12.69 9.07 -15.57
C LYS A 191 -11.73 10.14 -15.07
N ALA A 192 -12.21 11.38 -14.92
CA ALA A 192 -11.41 12.46 -14.35
C ALA A 192 -10.97 12.14 -12.91
N THR A 193 -11.90 11.66 -12.08
CA THR A 193 -11.62 11.27 -10.68
C THR A 193 -10.62 10.12 -10.59
N GLU A 194 -10.71 9.10 -11.46
CA GLU A 194 -9.67 8.04 -11.54
C GLU A 194 -8.27 8.62 -11.86
N ASN A 195 -8.19 9.60 -12.76
CA ASN A 195 -6.93 10.23 -13.13
C ASN A 195 -6.37 11.13 -12.02
N TYR A 196 -7.21 11.92 -11.36
CA TYR A 196 -6.79 12.73 -10.21
C TYR A 196 -6.30 11.85 -9.07
N LEU A 197 -6.97 10.73 -8.81
CA LEU A 197 -6.57 9.77 -7.79
C LEU A 197 -5.21 9.14 -8.12
N ALA A 198 -4.98 8.76 -9.38
CA ALA A 198 -3.68 8.25 -9.83
C ALA A 198 -2.56 9.29 -9.66
N LEU A 199 -2.81 10.55 -10.04
CA LEU A 199 -1.85 11.64 -9.84
C LEU A 199 -1.58 11.91 -8.36
N PHE A 200 -2.61 11.85 -7.52
CA PHE A 200 -2.49 12.01 -6.07
C PHE A 200 -1.57 10.94 -5.47
N PHE A 201 -1.79 9.67 -5.79
CA PHE A 201 -0.93 8.59 -5.28
C PHE A 201 0.48 8.66 -5.83
N LEU A 202 0.66 9.06 -7.09
CA LEU A 202 1.98 9.30 -7.66
C LEU A 202 2.72 10.44 -6.92
N GLU A 203 2.02 11.50 -6.57
CA GLU A 203 2.59 12.62 -5.81
C GLU A 203 2.97 12.20 -4.38
N LEU A 204 2.11 11.42 -3.71
CA LEU A 204 2.46 10.84 -2.40
C LEU A 204 3.70 9.95 -2.50
N ALA A 205 3.78 9.08 -3.50
CA ALA A 205 4.94 8.22 -3.74
C ALA A 205 6.23 9.01 -3.92
N ARG A 206 6.20 10.11 -4.71
CA ARG A 206 7.34 11.02 -4.90
C ARG A 206 7.78 11.70 -3.62
N SER A 207 6.82 12.19 -2.84
CA SER A 207 7.11 12.90 -1.59
C SER A 207 7.76 12.01 -0.53
N GLN A 208 7.49 10.69 -0.56
CA GLN A 208 8.12 9.72 0.32
C GLN A 208 9.56 9.40 -0.12
N GLN A 209 9.81 9.30 -1.43
CA GLN A 209 11.16 9.07 -1.95
C GLN A 209 12.14 10.19 -1.52
N ASN A 210 11.69 11.45 -1.57
CA ASN A 210 12.50 12.59 -1.14
C ASN A 210 12.77 12.62 0.38
N ARG A 211 11.94 11.96 1.20
CA ARG A 211 12.11 11.90 2.66
C ARG A 211 13.03 10.75 3.11
N LEU A 212 13.04 9.63 2.38
CA LEU A 212 13.96 8.50 2.63
C LEU A 212 15.43 8.90 2.48
N ASP A 213 15.73 9.93 1.69
CA ASP A 213 17.08 10.46 1.49
C ASP A 213 17.57 11.36 2.65
N GLN A 214 16.70 11.75 3.60
CA GLN A 214 17.03 12.78 4.60
C GLN A 214 17.06 12.31 6.06
N GLU A 215 16.16 11.44 6.56
CA GLU A 215 16.26 10.90 7.93
C GLU A 215 15.54 9.53 8.11
N ASN A 216 16.07 8.68 8.99
CA ASN A 216 15.47 7.40 9.42
C ASN A 216 14.16 7.65 10.20
N PHE A 217 13.02 7.76 9.51
CA PHE A 217 11.71 7.87 10.17
C PHE A 217 10.93 6.55 10.18
N ASN A 218 10.26 6.32 11.31
CA ASN A 218 9.33 5.23 11.57
C ASN A 218 8.14 5.29 10.61
N ILE A 219 8.32 4.68 9.45
CA ILE A 219 7.23 4.23 8.60
C ILE A 219 6.63 3.00 9.30
N MET A 220 5.43 3.12 9.88
CA MET A 220 4.63 1.93 10.22
C MET A 220 4.06 1.35 8.92
N GLY A 221 4.91 0.63 8.18
CA GLY A 221 4.62 -0.02 6.90
C GLY A 221 5.78 -0.95 6.54
N ASN A 222 5.48 -2.24 6.40
CA ASN A 222 6.46 -3.34 6.44
C ASN A 222 7.49 -3.29 5.29
N ASN A 223 8.75 -3.64 5.57
CA ASN A 223 9.88 -3.60 4.65
C ASN A 223 9.90 -4.83 3.70
N GLN A 224 8.80 -5.04 2.96
CA GLN A 224 8.45 -6.31 2.32
C GLN A 224 9.50 -6.87 1.34
N LEU A 225 10.23 -6.03 0.59
CA LEU A 225 11.29 -6.52 -0.31
C LEU A 225 12.48 -7.11 0.45
N SER A 226 12.86 -6.49 1.58
CA SER A 226 13.93 -7.00 2.44
C SER A 226 13.54 -8.37 2.97
N ASP A 227 12.30 -8.55 3.39
CA ASP A 227 11.78 -9.83 3.89
C ASP A 227 11.75 -10.90 2.78
N ILE A 228 11.36 -10.54 1.56
CA ILE A 228 11.42 -11.43 0.39
C ILE A 228 12.85 -11.90 0.11
N LEU A 229 13.82 -10.98 0.08
CA LEU A 229 15.22 -11.33 -0.18
C LEU A 229 15.82 -12.15 0.97
N ALA A 230 15.48 -11.83 2.22
CA ALA A 230 15.87 -12.61 3.39
C ALA A 230 15.30 -14.03 3.33
N TYR A 231 14.02 -14.18 3.00
CA TYR A 231 13.37 -15.48 2.83
C TYR A 231 14.03 -16.31 1.74
N ILE A 232 14.31 -15.71 0.57
CA ILE A 232 15.04 -16.41 -0.51
C ILE A 232 16.41 -16.89 -0.02
N SER A 233 17.13 -16.07 0.74
CA SER A 233 18.43 -16.42 1.30
C SER A 233 18.35 -17.56 2.32
N GLN A 234 17.34 -17.53 3.19
CA GLN A 234 17.13 -18.55 4.23
C GLN A 234 16.68 -19.90 3.65
N HIS A 235 15.87 -19.88 2.59
CA HIS A 235 15.27 -21.08 1.98
C HIS A 235 15.95 -21.48 0.66
N LYS A 236 17.16 -20.99 0.39
CA LYS A 236 17.87 -21.17 -0.88
C LYS A 236 18.05 -22.61 -1.35
N GLN A 237 17.93 -23.63 -0.50
CA GLN A 237 18.13 -25.03 -0.88
C GLN A 237 17.07 -25.54 -1.87
N ASP A 238 15.81 -25.17 -1.67
CA ASP A 238 14.64 -25.75 -2.35
C ASP A 238 13.58 -24.72 -2.78
N VAL A 239 13.79 -23.44 -2.46
CA VAL A 239 12.85 -22.37 -2.81
C VAL A 239 12.68 -22.18 -4.33
N SER A 240 11.45 -21.96 -4.76
CA SER A 240 11.06 -21.60 -6.13
C SER A 240 10.36 -20.24 -6.16
N LEU A 241 10.31 -19.58 -7.32
CA LEU A 241 9.57 -18.33 -7.46
C LEU A 241 8.11 -18.50 -7.04
N SER A 242 7.49 -19.63 -7.39
CA SER A 242 6.11 -19.95 -7.02
C SER A 242 5.94 -20.11 -5.52
N SER A 243 6.87 -20.77 -4.83
CA SER A 243 6.76 -20.97 -3.37
C SER A 243 7.04 -19.68 -2.59
N VAL A 244 7.92 -18.79 -3.07
CA VAL A 244 8.06 -17.44 -2.48
C VAL A 244 6.80 -16.62 -2.75
N ALA A 245 6.29 -16.68 -3.97
CA ALA A 245 5.07 -15.98 -4.32
C ALA A 245 3.91 -16.48 -3.45
N GLU A 246 3.78 -17.78 -3.22
CA GLU A 246 2.79 -18.36 -2.31
C GLU A 246 3.01 -17.92 -0.86
N HIS A 247 4.25 -17.99 -0.35
CA HIS A 247 4.59 -17.59 1.03
C HIS A 247 4.25 -16.12 1.32
N PHE A 248 4.51 -15.23 0.36
CA PHE A 248 4.21 -13.81 0.47
C PHE A 248 2.86 -13.42 -0.14
N HIS A 249 2.06 -14.43 -0.56
CA HIS A 249 0.76 -14.26 -1.21
C HIS A 249 0.80 -13.24 -2.37
N TYR A 250 1.68 -13.46 -3.33
CA TYR A 250 1.78 -12.75 -4.59
C TYR A 250 1.51 -13.68 -5.77
N HIS A 251 1.13 -13.09 -6.90
CA HIS A 251 1.21 -13.80 -8.16
C HIS A 251 2.68 -13.90 -8.62
N PRO A 252 3.19 -15.07 -9.10
CA PRO A 252 4.60 -15.25 -9.48
C PRO A 252 5.11 -14.22 -10.50
N LYS A 253 4.27 -13.85 -11.48
CA LYS A 253 4.59 -12.81 -12.49
C LYS A 253 4.87 -11.44 -11.86
N TYR A 254 4.12 -11.06 -10.83
CA TYR A 254 4.33 -9.80 -10.12
C TYR A 254 5.62 -9.87 -9.33
N LEU A 255 5.81 -10.92 -8.52
CA LEU A 255 7.04 -11.11 -7.74
C LEU A 255 8.30 -11.10 -8.62
N SER A 256 8.25 -11.74 -9.80
CA SER A 256 9.36 -11.70 -10.76
C SER A 256 9.64 -10.28 -11.27
N SER A 257 8.59 -9.49 -11.53
CA SER A 257 8.72 -8.11 -11.99
C SER A 257 9.27 -7.21 -10.88
N LEU A 258 8.78 -7.42 -9.65
CA LEU A 258 9.21 -6.72 -8.43
C LEU A 258 10.71 -6.91 -8.19
N ILE A 259 11.14 -8.18 -8.14
CA ILE A 259 12.54 -8.56 -7.93
C ILE A 259 13.42 -7.93 -9.02
N LYS A 260 13.05 -8.09 -10.29
CA LYS A 260 13.82 -7.55 -11.42
C LYS A 260 13.90 -6.04 -11.41
N LYS A 261 12.83 -5.35 -11.00
CA LYS A 261 12.80 -3.90 -10.96
C LYS A 261 13.78 -3.32 -9.93
N TYR A 262 13.90 -3.92 -8.75
CA TYR A 262 14.72 -3.35 -7.67
C TYR A 262 16.15 -3.85 -7.62
N THR A 263 16.36 -5.10 -8.01
CA THR A 263 17.70 -5.70 -7.96
C THR A 263 18.40 -5.66 -9.31
N ASN A 264 17.66 -5.30 -10.37
CA ASN A 264 18.06 -5.47 -11.77
C ASN A 264 18.39 -6.92 -12.14
N LYS A 265 17.96 -7.89 -11.32
CA LYS A 265 18.23 -9.33 -11.45
C LYS A 265 16.92 -10.10 -11.37
N SER A 266 16.84 -11.22 -12.08
CA SER A 266 15.74 -12.18 -11.93
C SER A 266 15.83 -12.94 -10.61
N PHE A 267 14.72 -13.56 -10.20
CA PHE A 267 14.69 -14.48 -9.05
C PHE A 267 15.79 -15.55 -9.15
N SER A 268 15.95 -16.15 -10.32
CA SER A 268 16.94 -17.21 -10.55
C SER A 268 18.37 -16.71 -10.38
N GLU A 269 18.66 -15.47 -10.78
CA GLU A 269 19.98 -14.85 -10.60
C GLU A 269 20.27 -14.57 -9.12
N ILE A 270 19.30 -14.05 -8.36
CA ILE A 270 19.45 -13.82 -6.92
C ILE A 270 19.66 -15.15 -6.17
N LEU A 271 18.83 -16.15 -6.47
CA LEU A 271 18.96 -17.46 -5.86
C LEU A 271 20.32 -18.09 -6.18
N GLN A 272 20.78 -17.98 -7.42
CA GLN A 272 22.08 -18.48 -7.84
C GLN A 272 23.23 -17.78 -7.09
N GLU A 273 23.20 -16.46 -6.99
CA GLU A 273 24.22 -15.70 -6.25
C GLU A 273 24.29 -16.11 -4.79
N SER A 274 23.13 -16.23 -4.13
CA SER A 274 23.06 -16.66 -2.73
C SER A 274 23.65 -18.06 -2.51
N ARG A 275 23.30 -19.03 -3.37
CA ARG A 275 23.85 -20.40 -3.32
C ARG A 275 25.36 -20.44 -3.55
N LEU A 276 25.85 -19.66 -4.52
CA LEU A 276 27.27 -19.59 -4.84
C LEU A 276 28.10 -18.93 -3.74
N GLN A 277 27.55 -17.92 -3.08
CA GLN A 277 28.20 -17.26 -1.95
C GLN A 277 28.36 -18.22 -0.76
N GLU A 278 27.30 -18.95 -0.42
CA GLU A 278 27.37 -19.99 0.61
C GLU A 278 28.29 -21.15 0.21
N THR A 279 28.33 -21.52 -1.09
CA THR A 279 29.29 -22.51 -1.59
C THR A 279 30.73 -22.08 -1.27
N CYS A 280 31.07 -20.82 -1.51
CA CYS A 280 32.40 -20.29 -1.18
C CYS A 280 32.70 -20.41 0.32
N ASP A 281 31.71 -20.17 1.19
CA ASP A 281 31.87 -20.29 2.63
C ASP A 281 32.10 -21.74 3.05
N TYR A 282 31.34 -22.70 2.51
CA TYR A 282 31.58 -24.12 2.75
C TYR A 282 32.96 -24.56 2.25
N LEU A 283 33.37 -24.13 1.05
CA LEU A 283 34.66 -24.51 0.47
C LEU A 283 35.85 -24.01 1.30
N LYS A 284 35.72 -22.88 1.98
CA LYS A 284 36.79 -22.28 2.81
C LYS A 284 36.84 -22.82 4.23
N ASN A 285 35.67 -23.13 4.80
CA ASN A 285 35.53 -23.31 6.24
C ASN A 285 35.15 -24.74 6.66
N THR A 286 34.94 -25.66 5.72
CA THR A 286 34.51 -27.03 6.03
C THR A 286 35.29 -28.10 5.26
N THR A 287 35.23 -29.33 5.75
CA THR A 287 35.84 -30.50 5.11
C THR A 287 34.86 -31.29 4.24
N CYS A 288 33.61 -30.82 4.08
CA CYS A 288 32.59 -31.47 3.28
C CYS A 288 33.11 -31.73 1.86
N THR A 289 32.68 -32.81 1.22
CA THR A 289 33.05 -33.09 -0.18
C THR A 289 32.38 -32.09 -1.13
N ILE A 290 32.91 -31.96 -2.35
CA ILE A 290 32.30 -31.07 -3.36
C ILE A 290 30.86 -31.49 -3.69
N ASP A 291 30.56 -32.79 -3.62
CA ASP A 291 29.22 -33.33 -3.86
C ASP A 291 28.26 -32.99 -2.71
N GLU A 292 28.71 -33.10 -1.46
CA GLU A 292 27.94 -32.69 -0.29
C GLU A 292 27.63 -31.20 -0.32
N ILE A 293 28.61 -30.35 -0.66
CA ILE A 293 28.41 -28.91 -0.76
C ILE A 293 27.40 -28.57 -1.86
N ALA A 294 27.49 -29.23 -3.02
CA ALA A 294 26.53 -29.03 -4.11
C ALA A 294 25.10 -29.33 -3.63
N GLN A 295 24.89 -30.44 -2.92
CA GLN A 295 23.58 -30.80 -2.38
C GLN A 295 23.10 -29.82 -1.30
N LEU A 296 23.96 -29.45 -0.34
CA LEU A 296 23.64 -28.50 0.74
C LEU A 296 23.25 -27.13 0.21
N THR A 297 23.85 -26.71 -0.91
CA THR A 297 23.58 -25.41 -1.55
C THR A 297 22.50 -25.49 -2.63
N GLY A 298 21.75 -26.60 -2.72
CA GLY A 298 20.57 -26.73 -3.59
C GLY A 298 20.86 -27.08 -5.05
N TYR A 299 22.03 -27.66 -5.36
CA TYR A 299 22.39 -28.17 -6.67
C TYR A 299 22.34 -29.71 -6.72
N TYR A 300 21.37 -30.25 -7.45
CA TYR A 300 21.23 -31.70 -7.67
C TYR A 300 22.05 -32.23 -8.86
N ASP A 301 22.42 -31.35 -9.82
CA ASP A 301 23.25 -31.68 -10.97
C ASP A 301 24.68 -31.12 -10.78
N ARG A 302 25.64 -32.04 -10.61
CA ARG A 302 27.07 -31.72 -10.43
C ARG A 302 27.69 -31.01 -11.64
N SER A 303 27.29 -31.38 -12.85
CA SER A 303 27.80 -30.77 -14.08
C SER A 303 27.31 -29.33 -14.21
N TYR A 304 26.04 -29.09 -13.87
CA TYR A 304 25.46 -27.75 -13.81
C TYR A 304 26.15 -26.88 -12.74
N PHE A 305 26.32 -27.43 -11.53
CA PHE A 305 27.01 -26.74 -10.42
C PHE A 305 28.43 -26.30 -10.80
N ASN A 306 29.26 -27.22 -11.29
CA ASN A 306 30.64 -26.92 -11.69
C ASN A 306 30.69 -25.84 -12.78
N ARG A 307 29.79 -25.90 -13.77
CA ARG A 307 29.71 -24.90 -14.84
C ARG A 307 29.31 -23.53 -14.31
N MET A 308 28.32 -23.47 -13.42
CA MET A 308 27.87 -22.21 -12.81
C MET A 308 28.93 -21.60 -11.90
N PHE A 309 29.61 -22.41 -11.09
CA PHE A 309 30.67 -21.94 -10.21
C PHE A 309 31.86 -21.39 -11.02
N LYS A 310 32.33 -22.16 -12.02
CA LYS A 310 33.42 -21.72 -12.91
C LYS A 310 33.08 -20.47 -13.71
N LYS A 311 31.82 -20.33 -14.16
CA LYS A 311 31.36 -19.12 -14.86
C LYS A 311 31.46 -17.87 -13.97
N ASN A 312 31.16 -17.98 -12.67
CA ASN A 312 31.12 -16.84 -11.76
C ASN A 312 32.48 -16.51 -11.13
N PHE A 313 33.34 -17.50 -10.89
CA PHE A 313 34.60 -17.30 -10.16
C PHE A 313 35.87 -17.61 -11.00
N GLY A 314 35.72 -18.08 -12.24
CA GLY A 314 36.84 -18.45 -13.12
C GLY A 314 37.52 -19.78 -12.76
N LEU A 315 37.24 -20.33 -11.59
CA LEU A 315 37.83 -21.56 -11.04
C LEU A 315 36.74 -22.62 -10.83
N THR A 316 37.11 -23.89 -10.90
CA THR A 316 36.25 -24.97 -10.41
C THR A 316 36.16 -24.94 -8.87
N PRO A 317 35.11 -25.49 -8.25
CA PRO A 317 34.99 -25.58 -6.79
C PRO A 317 36.21 -26.21 -6.12
N GLY A 318 36.80 -27.24 -6.74
CA GLY A 318 38.00 -27.92 -6.25
C GLY A 318 39.26 -27.04 -6.31
N GLU A 319 39.45 -26.29 -7.40
CA GLU A 319 40.54 -25.32 -7.53
C GLU A 319 40.38 -24.18 -6.51
N TYR A 320 39.16 -23.67 -6.36
CA TYR A 320 38.83 -22.63 -5.38
C TYR A 320 39.15 -23.08 -3.95
N ARG A 321 38.79 -24.31 -3.56
CA ARG A 321 39.16 -24.86 -2.24
C ARG A 321 40.67 -24.93 -2.06
N LYS A 322 41.42 -25.47 -3.04
CA LYS A 322 42.88 -25.59 -2.92
C LYS A 322 43.57 -24.23 -2.72
N GLN A 323 43.01 -23.18 -3.29
CA GLN A 323 43.58 -21.84 -3.25
C GLN A 323 43.18 -21.04 -2.00
N PHE A 324 41.97 -21.26 -1.46
CA PHE A 324 41.39 -20.41 -0.41
C PHE A 324 40.96 -21.12 0.86
N SER A 325 41.10 -22.46 0.95
CA SER A 325 40.94 -23.18 2.21
C SER A 325 41.95 -22.66 3.22
N LYS A 326 41.48 -22.41 4.44
CA LYS A 326 42.39 -22.19 5.58
C LYS A 326 43.07 -23.48 5.99
#